data_AF-A0A1V5IXT5-F1
#
_entry.id   AF-A0A1V5IXT5-F1
#
_cell.length_a   1.000
_cell.length_b   1.000
_cell.length_c   1.000
_cell.angle_alpha   90.00
_cell.angle_beta   90.00
_cell.angle_gamma   90.00
#
_symmetry.space_group_name_H-M   'P 1'
#
loop_
_entity.id
_entity.type
_entity.pdbx_description
1 polymer ?
#
loop_
_entity_poly.entity_id
_entity_poly.type
_entity_poly.pdbx_seq_one_letter_code
_entity_poly.pdbx_strand_id
1 'polypeptide(L)' 'MAHPKRRQSKTRTAKRRTHDKAVVPTLAICSNCGAWHVFHTVCGECGYYRGKLAVEKETAAE' A
#
# COMPACT_ATOMS: atom_id res chain seq x y z
N MET A 1 0.82 30.54 -26.81
CA MET A 1 0.70 29.36 -25.92
C MET A 1 -0.75 29.14 -25.55
N ALA A 2 -1.19 27.90 -25.35
CA ALA A 2 -2.57 27.62 -24.97
C ALA A 2 -2.77 27.96 -23.48
N HIS A 3 -3.62 28.94 -23.19
CA HIS A 3 -4.01 29.30 -21.83
C HIS A 3 -5.48 28.96 -21.59
N PRO A 4 -5.85 28.47 -20.39
CA PRO A 4 -7.25 28.29 -20.04
C PRO A 4 -7.98 29.63 -20.07
N LYS A 5 -9.00 29.74 -20.94
CA LYS A 5 -9.77 30.99 -21.10
C LYS A 5 -10.53 31.40 -19.84
N ARG A 6 -10.91 30.44 -18.98
CA ARG A 6 -11.69 30.66 -17.75
C ARG A 6 -11.29 29.68 -16.65
N ARG A 7 -11.56 30.06 -15.40
CA ARG A 7 -11.46 29.18 -14.24
C ARG A 7 -12.45 28.02 -14.34
N GLN A 8 -12.00 26.80 -14.04
CA GLN A 8 -12.88 25.63 -13.95
C GLN A 8 -13.80 25.74 -12.73
N SER A 9 -15.07 25.38 -12.89
CA SER A 9 -16.02 25.39 -11.78
C SER A 9 -15.65 24.37 -10.71
N LYS A 10 -16.11 24.59 -9.46
CA LYS A 10 -15.90 23.65 -8.36
C LYS A 10 -16.47 22.26 -8.72
N THR A 11 -17.66 22.22 -9.31
CA THR A 11 -18.33 20.99 -9.75
C THR A 11 -17.53 20.25 -10.82
N ARG A 12 -16.99 20.92 -11.84
CA ARG A 12 -16.14 20.28 -12.86
C ARG A 12 -14.86 19.71 -12.26
N THR A 13 -14.24 20.44 -11.34
CA THR A 13 -13.02 19.98 -10.66
C THR A 13 -13.29 18.76 -9.78
N ALA A 14 -14.38 18.77 -9.00
CA ALA A 14 -14.78 17.64 -8.16
C ALA A 14 -15.13 16.39 -8.99
N LYS A 15 -15.88 16.57 -10.08
CA LYS A 15 -16.21 15.48 -11.03
C LYS A 15 -14.97 14.89 -11.70
N ARG A 16 -13.94 15.70 -11.98
CA ARG A 16 -12.68 15.18 -12.54
C ARG A 16 -11.92 14.32 -11.53
N ARG A 17 -11.94 14.69 -10.24
CA ARG A 17 -11.23 13.98 -9.15
C ARG A 17 -12.00 12.78 -8.58
N THR A 18 -13.05 12.31 -9.25
CA THR A 18 -13.83 11.15 -8.78
C THR A 18 -13.05 9.86 -8.82
N HIS A 19 -12.08 9.74 -9.74
CA HIS A 19 -11.24 8.56 -9.89
C HIS A 19 -9.96 8.61 -9.06
N ASP A 20 -9.64 9.75 -8.43
CA ASP A 20 -8.47 9.94 -7.57
C ASP A 20 -8.75 9.32 -6.18
N LYS A 21 -8.84 7.99 -6.13
CA LYS A 21 -9.07 7.22 -4.89
C LYS A 21 -7.83 6.41 -4.55
N ALA A 22 -7.47 6.39 -3.27
CA ALA A 22 -6.44 5.49 -2.77
C ALA A 22 -6.96 4.05 -2.81
N VAL A 23 -6.17 3.14 -3.37
CA VAL A 23 -6.47 1.70 -3.39
C VAL A 23 -5.74 1.04 -2.23
N VAL A 24 -6.46 0.24 -1.45
CA VAL A 24 -5.88 -0.51 -0.34
C VAL A 24 -4.98 -1.62 -0.89
N PRO A 25 -3.76 -1.82 -0.34
CA PRO A 25 -2.90 -2.92 -0.76
C PRO A 25 -3.53 -4.27 -0.42
N THR A 26 -3.20 -5.30 -1.20
CA THR A 26 -3.63 -6.67 -0.92
C THR A 26 -2.81 -7.25 0.23
N LEU A 27 -3.47 -7.51 1.36
CA LEU A 27 -2.85 -8.07 2.55
C LEU A 27 -3.14 -9.58 2.66
N ALA A 28 -2.15 -10.34 3.10
CA ALA A 28 -2.23 -11.77 3.41
C ALA A 28 -1.83 -12.01 4.86
N ILE A 29 -2.29 -13.13 5.41
CA ILE A 29 -1.87 -13.59 6.74
C ILE A 29 -0.57 -14.38 6.58
N CYS A 30 0.44 -14.04 7.38
CA CYS A 30 1.70 -14.76 7.42
C CYS A 30 1.49 -16.14 8.08
N SER A 31 1.98 -17.21 7.44
CA SER A 31 1.89 -18.56 7.98
C SER A 31 2.78 -18.83 9.20
N ASN A 32 3.76 -17.97 9.49
CA ASN A 32 4.72 -18.19 10.58
C ASN A 32 4.38 -17.40 11.86
N CYS A 33 3.99 -16.12 11.72
CA CYS A 33 3.66 -15.25 12.87
C CYS A 33 2.18 -14.84 12.95
N GLY A 34 1.35 -15.18 11.96
CA GLY A 34 -0.06 -14.79 11.94
C GLY A 34 -0.33 -13.30 11.64
N ALA A 35 0.71 -12.49 11.45
CA ALA A 35 0.56 -11.07 11.16
C ALA A 35 0.20 -10.79 9.69
N TRP A 36 -0.36 -9.60 9.45
CA TRP A 36 -0.70 -9.13 8.12
C TRP A 36 0.55 -8.65 7.38
N HIS A 37 0.73 -9.11 6.15
CA HIS A 37 1.79 -8.63 5.27
C HIS A 37 1.26 -8.36 3.87
N VAL A 38 1.99 -7.57 3.08
CA VAL A 38 1.66 -7.35 1.67
C VAL A 38 1.88 -8.64 0.89
N PHE A 39 0.94 -8.97 0.00
CA PHE A 39 1.04 -10.18 -0.81
C PHE A 39 2.38 -10.23 -1.57
N HIS A 40 3.02 -11.40 -1.58
CA HIS A 40 4.32 -11.67 -2.23
C HIS A 40 5.54 -10.91 -1.69
N THR A 41 5.46 -10.23 -0.54
CA THR A 41 6.63 -9.65 0.11
C THR A 41 7.09 -10.46 1.32
N VAL A 42 8.33 -10.25 1.75
CA VAL A 42 8.83 -10.79 3.03
C VAL A 42 7.97 -10.22 4.16
N CYS A 43 7.63 -11.04 5.15
CA CYS A 43 6.91 -10.57 6.33
C CYS A 43 7.77 -9.57 7.11
N GLY A 44 7.21 -8.40 7.39
CA GLY A 44 7.90 -7.34 8.11
C GLY A 44 8.19 -7.67 9.58
N GLU A 45 7.42 -8.55 10.19
CA GLU A 45 7.62 -8.90 11.60
C GLU A 45 8.60 -10.05 11.80
N CYS A 46 8.37 -11.17 11.10
CA CYS A 46 9.18 -12.37 11.32
C CYS A 46 10.36 -12.54 10.34
N GLY A 47 10.44 -11.75 9.25
CA GLY A 47 11.53 -11.88 8.27
C GLY A 47 11.44 -13.13 7.38
N TYR A 48 10.36 -13.89 7.47
CA TYR A 48 10.13 -15.09 6.66
C TYR A 48 9.42 -14.79 5.35
N TYR A 49 9.77 -15.55 4.32
CA TYR A 49 9.07 -15.61 3.04
C TYR A 49 9.00 -17.06 2.57
N ARG A 50 7.78 -17.55 2.31
CA ARG A 50 7.53 -18.93 1.83
C ARG A 50 8.25 -20.00 2.66
N GLY A 51 8.24 -19.85 3.98
CA GLY A 51 8.84 -20.82 4.92
C GLY A 51 10.36 -20.79 5.01
N LYS A 52 11.03 -19.86 4.31
CA LYS A 52 12.47 -19.62 4.45
C LYS A 52 12.72 -18.28 5.14
N LEU A 53 13.75 -18.25 5.98
CA LEU A 53 14.23 -17.03 6.61
C LEU A 53 14.98 -16.23 5.55
N ALA A 54 14.41 -15.07 5.16
CA ALA A 54 14.97 -14.23 4.11
C ALA A 54 15.73 -13.03 4.68
N VAL A 55 15.32 -12.55 5.86
CA VAL A 55 15.99 -11.48 6.59
C VAL A 55 16.10 -11.92 8.05
N GLU A 56 17.32 -12.00 8.57
CA GLU A 56 17.53 -12.12 10.01
C GLU A 56 17.17 -10.79 10.65
N LYS A 57 16.05 -10.78 11.37
CA LYS A 57 15.67 -9.67 12.24
C LYS A 57 16.00 -10.06 13.67
N GLU A 58 16.90 -9.31 14.29
CA GLU A 58 17.06 -9.30 15.74
C GLU A 58 15.80 -8.62 16.32
N THR A 59 14.85 -9.45 16.76
CA THR A 59 13.85 -9.21 17.81
C THR A 59 13.18 -7.83 17.85
N ALA A 60 11.89 -7.77 17.53
CA ALA A 60 10.98 -6.89 18.26
C ALA A 60 10.51 -7.64 19.52
N ALA A 61 11.39 -7.70 20.52
CA ALA A 61 11.03 -7.97 21.89
C ALA A 61 11.23 -6.66 22.66
N GLU A 62 10.20 -5.79 22.64
CA GLU A 62 9.59 -5.08 23.78
C GLU A 62 8.41 -4.22 23.29
#